data_AF-A0A519Z4W3-F1
#
_entry.id   AF-A0A519Z4W3-F1
#
_cell.length_a   1.000
_cell.length_b   1.000
_cell.length_c   1.000
_cell.angle_alpha   90.00
_cell.angle_beta   90.00
_cell.angle_gamma   90.00
#
_symmetry.space_group_name_H-M   'P 1'
#
loop_
_entity.id
_entity.type
_entity.pdbx_description
1 polymer ?
#
loop_
_entity_poly.entity_id
_entity_poly.type
_entity_poly.pdbx_seq_one_letter_code
_entity_poly.pdbx_strand_id
1 'polypeptide(L)'
;MSDWGWHKFKLPEGTDPYKYKGNEWDTQGRMVRYDVHSENERPLYQWMRVNPQRINLGRLGFILKKKDGSVISLSELSDPAQHLNLWTGVAVSTFTIEGKKVTVTTIGHPEKDVITVKVNAPELNDGRILLNLRLPYASGKEFGNGADFNSVDKHQTTAKINNNNALFERQLDSTNFNIRLLWKGGGKIEQLAKHLPRETVGQYLGEAE
;
A
#
# COMPACT_ATOMS: atom_id res chain seq x y z
N MET A 1 -1.01 -6.44 6.40
CA MET A 1 -1.89 -5.24 6.35
C MET A 1 -2.18 -4.85 7.78
N SER A 2 -2.48 -3.57 8.05
CA SER A 2 -2.83 -3.16 9.41
C SER A 2 -4.10 -3.89 9.88
N ASP A 3 -4.17 -4.20 11.17
CA ASP A 3 -5.36 -4.81 11.77
C ASP A 3 -6.46 -3.78 12.10
N TRP A 4 -6.13 -2.49 12.08
CA TRP A 4 -7.03 -1.38 12.40
C TRP A 4 -7.53 -0.60 11.18
N GLY A 5 -6.94 -0.78 10.00
CA GLY A 5 -7.32 -0.03 8.80
C GLY A 5 -8.57 -0.63 8.15
N TRP A 6 -9.74 -0.01 8.37
CA TRP A 6 -11.02 -0.45 7.83
C TRP A 6 -11.67 0.61 6.91
N HIS A 7 -12.38 0.14 5.89
CA HIS A 7 -13.17 0.98 4.99
C HIS A 7 -14.56 0.39 4.75
N LYS A 8 -15.48 1.29 4.46
CA LYS A 8 -16.87 0.98 4.12
C LYS A 8 -17.26 1.69 2.83
N PHE A 9 -17.53 0.93 1.80
CA PHE A 9 -18.12 1.43 0.56
C PHE A 9 -19.54 1.93 0.79
N LYS A 10 -20.00 2.82 -0.10
CA LYS A 10 -21.37 3.33 -0.07
C LYS A 10 -22.37 2.20 -0.29
N LEU A 11 -23.44 2.24 0.52
CA LEU A 11 -24.57 1.31 0.38
C LEU A 11 -25.25 1.54 -0.98
N PRO A 12 -25.64 0.48 -1.71
CA PRO A 12 -26.42 0.63 -2.94
C PRO A 12 -27.73 1.38 -2.67
N GLU A 13 -28.10 2.30 -3.57
CA GLU A 13 -29.31 3.11 -3.41
C GLU A 13 -30.57 2.24 -3.32
N GLY A 14 -31.50 2.65 -2.47
CA GLY A 14 -32.77 1.94 -2.26
C GLY A 14 -32.66 0.59 -1.55
N THR A 15 -31.49 0.21 -1.05
CA THR A 15 -31.28 -1.05 -0.33
C THR A 15 -31.20 -0.85 1.18
N ASP A 16 -31.48 -1.91 1.94
CA ASP A 16 -31.38 -1.93 3.41
C ASP A 16 -30.81 -3.30 3.85
N PRO A 17 -29.60 -3.35 4.42
CA PRO A 17 -28.98 -4.60 4.88
C PRO A 17 -29.84 -5.37 5.89
N TYR A 18 -30.65 -4.68 6.69
CA TYR A 18 -31.53 -5.33 7.67
C TYR A 18 -32.75 -6.01 7.02
N LYS A 19 -33.02 -5.71 5.75
CA LYS A 19 -34.09 -6.33 4.95
C LYS A 19 -33.57 -7.35 3.95
N TYR A 20 -32.27 -7.67 3.99
CA TYR A 20 -31.71 -8.72 3.16
C TYR A 20 -32.48 -10.02 3.40
N LYS A 21 -32.87 -10.72 2.33
CA LYS A 21 -33.66 -11.95 2.42
C LYS A 21 -32.78 -13.20 2.38
N GLY A 22 -31.63 -13.12 1.70
CA GLY A 22 -30.74 -14.27 1.52
C GLY A 22 -31.41 -15.36 0.69
N ASN A 23 -31.07 -16.62 0.99
CA ASN A 23 -31.67 -17.80 0.34
C ASN A 23 -31.91 -18.92 1.36
N GLU A 24 -32.87 -19.80 1.05
CA GLU A 24 -33.14 -20.99 1.85
C GLU A 24 -32.39 -22.20 1.30
N TRP A 25 -31.72 -22.94 2.18
CA TRP A 25 -31.05 -24.20 1.86
C TRP A 25 -31.56 -25.32 2.76
N ASP A 26 -31.55 -26.54 2.24
CA ASP A 26 -31.83 -27.74 3.04
C ASP A 26 -30.64 -28.01 3.97
N THR A 27 -30.90 -27.89 5.28
CA THR A 27 -29.97 -28.27 6.33
C THR A 27 -30.61 -29.38 7.15
N GLN A 28 -30.24 -30.63 6.79
CA GLN A 28 -30.69 -31.85 7.48
C GLN A 28 -32.20 -32.12 7.41
N GLY A 29 -32.80 -31.95 6.22
CA GLY A 29 -34.22 -32.20 5.95
C GLY A 29 -35.13 -31.02 6.31
N ARG A 30 -34.56 -29.85 6.57
CA ARG A 30 -35.29 -28.61 6.90
C ARG A 30 -34.76 -27.48 6.06
N MET A 31 -35.67 -26.77 5.38
CA MET A 31 -35.33 -25.50 4.75
C MET A 31 -35.02 -24.44 5.81
N VAL A 32 -33.80 -23.91 5.77
CA VAL A 32 -33.32 -22.85 6.66
C VAL A 32 -32.82 -21.69 5.82
N ARG A 33 -33.27 -20.48 6.16
CA ARG A 33 -32.82 -19.24 5.54
C ARG A 33 -31.41 -18.88 6.03
N TYR A 34 -30.50 -18.63 5.11
CA TYR A 34 -29.14 -18.14 5.34
C TYR A 34 -28.89 -16.82 4.61
N ASP A 35 -28.01 -16.00 5.16
CA ASP A 35 -27.50 -14.78 4.51
C ASP A 35 -26.41 -15.10 3.47
N VAL A 36 -26.75 -16.00 2.55
CA VAL A 36 -25.90 -16.45 1.44
C VAL A 36 -26.30 -15.78 0.14
N HIS A 37 -25.42 -15.86 -0.86
CA HIS A 37 -25.58 -15.24 -2.19
C HIS A 37 -27.01 -15.34 -2.73
N SER A 38 -27.60 -14.19 -3.09
CA SER A 38 -28.92 -14.05 -3.67
C SER A 38 -28.83 -13.28 -4.98
N GLU A 39 -29.25 -13.88 -6.09
CA GLU A 39 -29.22 -13.22 -7.41
C GLU A 39 -30.20 -12.04 -7.47
N ASN A 40 -31.34 -12.12 -6.76
CA ASN A 40 -32.33 -11.05 -6.70
C ASN A 40 -31.86 -9.83 -5.91
N GLU A 41 -30.90 -10.01 -5.00
CA GLU A 41 -30.34 -8.94 -4.15
C GLU A 41 -28.82 -8.80 -4.35
N ARG A 42 -28.34 -9.15 -5.55
CA ARG A 42 -26.90 -9.24 -5.86
C ARG A 42 -26.10 -7.98 -5.47
N PRO A 43 -26.55 -6.74 -5.73
CA PRO A 43 -25.81 -5.55 -5.31
C PRO A 43 -25.67 -5.43 -3.79
N LEU A 44 -26.73 -5.73 -3.03
CA LEU A 44 -26.72 -5.69 -1.57
C LEU A 44 -25.84 -6.81 -0.99
N TYR A 45 -25.96 -8.02 -1.52
CA TYR A 45 -25.11 -9.15 -1.16
C TYR A 45 -23.61 -8.81 -1.35
N GLN A 46 -23.25 -8.31 -2.55
CA GLN A 46 -21.88 -7.94 -2.84
C GLN A 46 -21.38 -6.86 -1.89
N TRP A 47 -22.21 -5.86 -1.58
CA TRP A 47 -21.88 -4.82 -0.61
C TRP A 47 -21.65 -5.39 0.79
N MET A 48 -22.54 -6.24 1.31
CA MET A 48 -22.40 -6.81 2.66
C MET A 48 -21.14 -7.64 2.81
N ARG A 49 -20.77 -8.42 1.78
CA ARG A 49 -19.57 -9.25 1.79
C ARG A 49 -18.28 -8.44 1.89
N VAL A 50 -18.25 -7.25 1.30
CA VAL A 50 -17.05 -6.39 1.24
C VAL A 50 -17.05 -5.29 2.31
N ASN A 51 -18.01 -5.26 3.24
CA ASN A 51 -18.14 -4.19 4.22
C ASN A 51 -18.39 -4.68 5.66
N PRO A 52 -17.67 -4.16 6.67
CA PRO A 52 -16.42 -3.41 6.51
C PRO A 52 -15.30 -4.33 6.00
N GLN A 53 -14.33 -3.78 5.27
CA GLN A 53 -13.16 -4.52 4.84
C GLN A 53 -11.84 -3.84 5.18
N ARG A 54 -10.78 -4.64 5.30
CA ARG A 54 -9.42 -4.15 5.53
C ARG A 54 -8.94 -3.37 4.31
N ILE A 55 -8.24 -2.26 4.55
CA ILE A 55 -7.67 -1.44 3.47
C ILE A 55 -6.15 -1.50 3.38
N ASN A 56 -5.68 -1.28 2.16
CA ASN A 56 -4.27 -1.02 1.91
C ASN A 56 -3.98 0.46 2.19
N LEU A 57 -3.25 0.73 3.28
CA LEU A 57 -2.90 2.10 3.70
C LEU A 57 -1.92 2.79 2.74
N GLY A 58 -1.22 2.04 1.90
CA GLY A 58 -0.24 2.56 0.97
C GLY A 58 0.81 1.52 0.61
N ARG A 59 1.53 1.81 -0.48
CA ARG A 59 2.67 1.02 -0.93
C ARG A 59 3.89 1.92 -1.01
N LEU A 60 4.87 1.65 -0.14
CA LEU A 60 6.21 2.19 -0.28
C LEU A 60 7.05 1.21 -1.12
N GLY A 61 7.74 1.72 -2.13
CA GLY A 61 8.62 0.93 -2.97
C GLY A 61 9.77 1.77 -3.51
N PHE A 62 10.62 1.16 -4.34
CA PHE A 62 11.73 1.85 -4.97
C PHE A 62 11.46 2.13 -6.44
N ILE A 63 12.04 3.22 -6.93
CA ILE A 63 12.37 3.39 -8.34
C ILE A 63 13.87 3.44 -8.45
N LEU A 64 14.39 2.54 -9.25
CA LEU A 64 15.82 2.37 -9.46
C LEU A 64 16.13 2.86 -10.86
N LYS A 65 17.12 3.74 -11.00
CA LYS A 65 17.54 4.29 -12.28
C LYS A 65 18.93 3.78 -12.67
N LYS A 66 19.13 3.53 -13.97
CA LYS A 66 20.44 3.33 -14.56
C LYS A 66 21.22 4.64 -14.62
N LYS A 67 22.51 4.56 -14.95
CA LYS A 67 23.34 5.76 -15.13
C LYS A 67 22.84 6.69 -16.25
N ASP A 68 22.19 6.14 -17.27
CA ASP A 68 21.59 6.91 -18.37
C ASP A 68 20.23 7.56 -18.01
N GLY A 69 19.72 7.32 -16.79
CA GLY A 69 18.46 7.87 -16.29
C GLY A 69 17.21 6.99 -16.54
N SER A 70 17.33 5.91 -17.33
CA SER A 70 16.23 4.96 -17.55
C SER A 70 15.90 4.15 -16.29
N VAL A 71 14.64 3.70 -16.16
CA VAL A 71 14.18 2.91 -15.01
C VAL A 71 14.62 1.46 -15.16
N ILE A 72 15.19 0.90 -14.09
CA ILE A 72 15.59 -0.50 -13.99
C ILE A 72 14.36 -1.37 -13.75
N SER A 73 14.21 -2.40 -14.57
CA SER A 73 13.19 -3.44 -14.39
C SER A 73 13.65 -4.52 -13.41
N LEU A 74 12.70 -5.31 -12.87
CA LEU A 74 13.02 -6.38 -11.93
C LEU A 74 13.96 -7.45 -12.52
N SER A 75 13.85 -7.74 -13.82
CA SER A 75 14.70 -8.70 -14.52
C SER A 75 16.16 -8.26 -14.68
N GLU A 76 16.45 -6.98 -14.43
CA GLU A 76 17.80 -6.43 -14.54
C GLU A 76 18.52 -6.35 -13.19
N LEU A 77 17.83 -6.71 -12.10
CA LEU A 77 18.45 -6.86 -10.79
C LEU A 77 19.21 -8.19 -10.73
N SER A 78 20.42 -8.15 -10.18
CA SER A 78 21.24 -9.35 -9.95
C SER A 78 21.33 -9.68 -8.46
N ASP A 79 21.61 -10.95 -8.17
CA ASP A 79 21.83 -11.49 -6.81
C ASP A 79 20.75 -11.11 -5.77
N PRO A 80 19.45 -11.22 -6.09
CA PRO A 80 18.40 -10.91 -5.12
C PRO A 80 18.40 -11.94 -3.99
N ALA A 81 18.54 -11.47 -2.76
CA ALA A 81 18.37 -12.27 -1.56
C ALA A 81 17.53 -11.50 -0.53
N GLN A 82 16.70 -12.21 0.22
CA GLN A 82 15.94 -11.64 1.32
C GLN A 82 15.91 -12.60 2.50
N HIS A 83 16.22 -12.09 3.68
CA HIS A 83 16.14 -12.81 4.94
C HIS A 83 15.23 -12.06 5.91
N LEU A 84 14.28 -12.77 6.52
CA LEU A 84 13.44 -12.25 7.60
C LEU A 84 13.81 -12.96 8.89
N ASN A 85 14.28 -12.20 9.88
CA ASN A 85 14.44 -12.71 11.23
C ASN A 85 13.07 -12.66 11.94
N LEU A 86 12.47 -13.82 12.16
CA LEU A 86 11.14 -13.94 12.78
C LEU A 86 11.12 -13.52 14.26
N TRP A 87 12.26 -13.58 14.95
CA TRP A 87 12.36 -13.17 16.36
C TRP A 87 12.41 -11.67 16.52
N THR A 88 13.17 -10.98 15.65
CA THR A 88 13.35 -9.52 15.73
C THR A 88 12.40 -8.74 14.82
N GLY A 89 11.72 -9.41 13.89
CA GLY A 89 10.90 -8.76 12.87
C GLY A 89 11.69 -7.95 11.84
N VAL A 90 13.01 -8.15 11.74
CA VAL A 90 13.90 -7.44 10.83
C VAL A 90 14.02 -8.20 9.51
N ALA A 91 13.66 -7.55 8.41
CA ALA A 91 13.90 -8.03 7.06
C ALA A 91 15.12 -7.34 6.45
N VAL A 92 16.04 -8.11 5.90
CA VAL A 92 17.20 -7.61 5.14
C VAL A 92 17.11 -8.14 3.72
N SER A 93 17.01 -7.23 2.75
CA SER A 93 17.04 -7.54 1.33
C SER A 93 18.34 -7.02 0.71
N THR A 94 18.96 -7.82 -0.14
CA THR A 94 20.14 -7.41 -0.93
C THR A 94 19.88 -7.66 -2.39
N PHE A 95 20.40 -6.78 -3.24
CA PHE A 95 20.39 -6.94 -4.69
C PHE A 95 21.48 -6.05 -5.29
N THR A 96 21.81 -6.28 -6.56
CA THR A 96 22.86 -5.57 -7.28
C THR A 96 22.26 -4.80 -8.47
N ILE A 97 22.66 -3.53 -8.61
CA ILE A 97 22.35 -2.65 -9.75
C ILE A 97 23.65 -2.32 -10.47
N GLU A 98 23.78 -2.68 -11.75
CA GLU A 98 24.99 -2.36 -12.55
C GLU A 98 26.31 -2.73 -11.81
N GLY A 99 26.33 -3.89 -11.14
CA GLY A 99 27.47 -4.36 -10.35
C GLY A 99 27.61 -3.76 -8.94
N LYS A 100 26.77 -2.79 -8.57
CA LYS A 100 26.81 -2.09 -7.28
C LYS A 100 25.78 -2.66 -6.30
N LYS A 101 26.24 -3.03 -5.11
CA LYS A 101 25.40 -3.68 -4.09
C LYS A 101 24.49 -2.67 -3.40
N VAL A 102 23.23 -3.04 -3.24
CA VAL A 102 22.24 -2.35 -2.40
C VAL A 102 21.80 -3.29 -1.28
N THR A 103 21.78 -2.79 -0.06
CA THR A 103 21.20 -3.47 1.10
C THR A 103 20.06 -2.64 1.66
N VAL A 104 18.89 -3.24 1.85
CA VAL A 104 17.71 -2.61 2.42
C VAL A 104 17.32 -3.35 3.69
N THR A 105 17.34 -2.65 4.82
CA THR A 105 16.84 -3.15 6.10
C THR A 105 15.47 -2.56 6.36
N THR A 106 14.47 -3.42 6.56
CA THR A 106 13.10 -3.04 6.90
C THR A 106 12.74 -3.56 8.28
N ILE A 107 12.17 -2.70 9.13
CA ILE A 107 11.77 -3.03 10.51
C ILE A 107 10.34 -2.52 10.73
N GLY A 108 9.46 -3.37 11.25
CA GLY A 108 8.18 -2.94 11.81
C GLY A 108 8.33 -2.68 13.32
N HIS A 109 7.92 -1.50 13.79
CA HIS A 109 7.96 -1.19 15.21
C HIS A 109 6.91 -2.06 15.95
N PRO A 110 7.26 -2.77 17.04
CA PRO A 110 6.36 -3.74 17.66
C PRO A 110 5.13 -3.09 18.32
N GLU A 111 5.26 -1.85 18.81
CA GLU A 111 4.20 -1.15 19.55
C GLU A 111 3.60 0.07 18.82
N LYS A 112 4.13 0.42 17.64
CA LYS A 112 3.73 1.65 16.92
C LYS A 112 3.41 1.31 15.49
N ASP A 113 2.49 2.07 14.89
CA ASP A 113 2.16 1.99 13.46
C ASP A 113 3.26 2.64 12.59
N VAL A 114 4.48 2.10 12.68
CA VAL A 114 5.67 2.64 12.04
C VAL A 114 6.47 1.52 11.41
N ILE A 115 6.87 1.74 10.16
CA ILE A 115 7.94 0.98 9.52
C ILE A 115 9.16 1.88 9.37
N THR A 116 10.35 1.30 9.51
CA THR A 116 11.62 1.96 9.21
C THR A 116 12.29 1.23 8.06
N VAL A 117 12.81 1.99 7.10
CA VAL A 117 13.57 1.48 5.96
C VAL A 117 14.92 2.17 5.94
N LYS A 118 16.00 1.40 6.10
CA LYS A 118 17.37 1.89 5.90
C LYS A 118 17.89 1.33 4.58
N VAL A 119 18.36 2.22 3.71
CA VAL A 119 19.04 1.86 2.45
C VAL A 119 20.52 2.08 2.66
N ASN A 120 21.34 1.08 2.37
CA ASN A 120 22.79 1.21 2.33
C ASN A 120 23.27 0.87 0.93
N ALA A 121 23.80 1.88 0.23
CA ALA A 121 24.29 1.75 -1.14
C ALA A 121 25.40 2.79 -1.39
N PRO A 122 26.58 2.64 -0.77
CA PRO A 122 27.64 3.66 -0.78
C PRO A 122 28.10 4.04 -2.19
N GLU A 123 28.04 3.10 -3.13
CA GLU A 123 28.43 3.30 -4.53
C GLU A 123 27.31 3.92 -5.41
N LEU A 124 26.14 4.18 -4.83
CA LEU A 124 24.91 4.66 -5.49
C LEU A 124 24.31 5.89 -4.79
N ASN A 125 25.15 6.77 -4.26
CA ASN A 125 24.75 8.04 -3.63
C ASN A 125 24.52 9.18 -4.63
N ASP A 126 24.19 8.85 -5.88
CA ASP A 126 24.03 9.78 -7.01
C ASP A 126 22.55 10.06 -7.35
N GLY A 127 21.63 9.71 -6.44
CA GLY A 127 20.19 9.96 -6.60
C GLY A 127 19.46 8.96 -7.51
N ARG A 128 20.09 7.83 -7.84
CA ARG A 128 19.49 6.77 -8.67
C ARG A 128 18.59 5.80 -7.91
N ILE A 129 18.63 5.81 -6.58
CA ILE A 129 17.69 5.08 -5.73
C ILE A 129 16.65 6.07 -5.22
N LEU A 130 15.41 5.85 -5.63
CA LEU A 130 14.28 6.71 -5.33
C LEU A 130 13.23 5.96 -4.52
N LEU A 131 12.61 6.63 -3.55
CA LEU A 131 11.44 6.10 -2.85
C LEU A 131 10.14 6.54 -3.52
N ASN A 132 9.20 5.60 -3.61
CA ASN A 132 7.88 5.81 -4.19
C ASN A 132 6.77 5.39 -3.24
N LEU A 133 6.01 6.37 -2.75
CA LEU A 133 4.81 6.15 -1.96
C LEU A 133 3.57 6.24 -2.86
N ARG A 134 2.86 5.13 -3.01
CA ARG A 134 1.60 5.05 -3.77
C ARG A 134 0.43 4.81 -2.82
N LEU A 135 -0.64 5.58 -2.98
CA LEU A 135 -1.79 5.56 -2.10
C LEU A 135 -3.04 5.13 -2.89
N PRO A 136 -3.48 3.86 -2.81
CA PRO A 136 -4.58 3.33 -3.61
C PRO A 136 -5.95 3.62 -3.01
N TYR A 137 -7.00 3.60 -3.83
CA TYR A 137 -8.37 3.45 -3.35
C TYR A 137 -8.58 2.04 -2.76
N ALA A 138 -9.66 1.86 -1.98
CA ALA A 138 -10.03 0.55 -1.47
C ALA A 138 -10.52 -0.37 -2.60
N SER A 139 -10.13 -1.64 -2.58
CA SER A 139 -10.63 -2.65 -3.53
C SER A 139 -11.46 -3.71 -2.81
N GLY A 140 -12.69 -3.94 -3.28
CA GLY A 140 -13.58 -5.01 -2.79
C GLY A 140 -13.42 -6.35 -3.52
N LYS A 141 -12.32 -6.52 -4.26
CA LYS A 141 -12.08 -7.73 -5.05
C LYS A 141 -11.77 -8.90 -4.11
N GLU A 142 -12.55 -9.98 -4.21
CA GLU A 142 -12.27 -11.24 -3.53
C GLU A 142 -10.86 -11.75 -3.88
N PHE A 143 -10.14 -12.23 -2.87
CA PHE A 143 -8.74 -12.67 -2.99
C PHE A 143 -7.78 -11.60 -3.57
N GLY A 144 -8.17 -10.32 -3.51
CA GLY A 144 -7.33 -9.19 -3.92
C GLY A 144 -6.36 -8.73 -2.84
N ASN A 145 -5.49 -7.79 -3.19
CA ASN A 145 -4.55 -7.14 -2.27
C ASN A 145 -5.12 -5.90 -1.55
N GLY A 146 -6.45 -5.73 -1.61
CA GLY A 146 -7.17 -4.60 -1.01
C GLY A 146 -6.87 -3.23 -1.61
N ALA A 147 -6.20 -3.15 -2.77
CA ALA A 147 -5.72 -1.91 -3.38
C ALA A 147 -6.22 -1.75 -4.83
N ASP A 148 -6.88 -0.62 -5.09
CA ASP A 148 -7.20 -0.15 -6.45
C ASP A 148 -6.36 1.08 -6.77
N PHE A 149 -5.39 0.93 -7.68
CA PHE A 149 -4.51 2.01 -8.12
C PHE A 149 -5.03 2.79 -9.33
N ASN A 150 -6.18 2.40 -9.88
CA ASN A 150 -6.75 2.98 -11.09
C ASN A 150 -7.89 3.96 -10.78
N SER A 151 -8.56 3.82 -9.62
CA SER A 151 -9.61 4.75 -9.15
C SER A 151 -9.03 6.04 -8.53
N VAL A 152 -8.22 6.76 -9.30
CA VAL A 152 -7.46 7.95 -8.85
C VAL A 152 -8.34 9.11 -8.37
N ASP A 153 -9.54 9.24 -8.93
CA ASP A 153 -10.49 10.31 -8.60
C ASP A 153 -11.42 9.97 -7.42
N LYS A 154 -11.32 8.75 -6.86
CA LYS A 154 -12.15 8.31 -5.72
C LYS A 154 -11.53 8.57 -4.35
N HIS A 155 -10.37 9.21 -4.33
CA HIS A 155 -9.69 9.58 -3.09
C HIS A 155 -8.94 10.89 -3.26
N GLN A 156 -8.69 11.54 -2.14
CA GLN A 156 -7.88 12.75 -2.10
C GLN A 156 -6.73 12.56 -1.12
N THR A 157 -5.60 13.20 -1.44
CA THR A 157 -4.50 13.34 -0.49
C THR A 157 -3.93 14.73 -0.60
N THR A 158 -3.84 15.41 0.53
CA THR A 158 -3.10 16.66 0.67
C THR A 158 -1.75 16.34 1.32
N ALA A 159 -0.73 17.12 1.02
CA ALA A 159 0.62 16.93 1.56
C ALA A 159 1.15 18.24 2.14
N LYS A 160 1.68 18.16 3.35
CA LYS A 160 2.51 19.21 3.97
C LYS A 160 3.94 18.69 4.01
N ILE A 161 4.80 19.25 3.17
CA ILE A 161 6.19 18.80 2.98
C ILE A 161 7.13 19.81 3.61
N ASN A 162 8.07 19.30 4.41
CA ASN A 162 9.15 20.05 5.04
C ASN A 162 10.51 19.43 4.64
N ASN A 163 11.61 20.00 5.13
CA ASN A 163 12.97 19.58 4.75
C ASN A 163 13.31 18.11 5.04
N ASN A 164 12.73 17.52 6.10
CA ASN A 164 13.05 16.16 6.56
C ASN A 164 11.80 15.34 6.95
N ASN A 165 10.63 15.87 6.67
CA ASN A 165 9.37 15.21 6.98
C ASN A 165 8.25 15.63 6.04
N ALA A 166 7.25 14.75 5.91
CA ALA A 166 6.00 15.08 5.25
C ALA A 166 4.82 14.45 5.98
N LEU A 167 3.71 15.18 6.00
CA LEU A 167 2.42 14.71 6.46
C LEU A 167 1.48 14.62 5.25
N PHE A 168 0.96 13.43 4.99
CA PHE A 168 -0.07 13.18 4.00
C PHE A 168 -1.40 12.96 4.72
N GLU A 169 -2.38 13.81 4.46
CA GLU A 169 -3.74 13.66 4.99
C GLU A 169 -4.59 13.07 3.87
N ARG A 170 -5.19 11.90 4.12
CA ARG A 170 -5.87 11.11 3.09
C ARG A 170 -7.33 10.88 3.42
N GLN A 171 -8.17 11.03 2.40
CA GLN A 171 -9.60 10.77 2.45
C GLN A 171 -10.01 9.83 1.30
N LEU A 172 -10.81 8.81 1.63
CA LEU A 172 -11.51 7.93 0.69
C LEU A 172 -12.93 7.67 1.23
N ASP A 173 -13.94 8.21 0.55
CA ASP A 173 -15.31 8.28 1.06
C ASP A 173 -15.37 8.84 2.50
N SER A 174 -15.86 8.06 3.47
CA SER A 174 -15.92 8.42 4.88
C SER A 174 -14.67 8.03 5.69
N THR A 175 -13.72 7.30 5.08
CA THR A 175 -12.49 6.88 5.74
C THR A 175 -11.43 7.96 5.60
N ASN A 176 -10.81 8.34 6.73
CA ASN A 176 -9.72 9.31 6.78
C ASN A 176 -8.55 8.75 7.59
N PHE A 177 -7.33 9.01 7.14
CA PHE A 177 -6.12 8.69 7.91
C PHE A 177 -4.94 9.53 7.46
N ASN A 178 -3.91 9.56 8.30
CA ASN A 178 -2.69 10.31 8.05
C ASN A 178 -1.50 9.36 7.86
N ILE A 179 -0.61 9.71 6.95
CA ILE A 179 0.71 9.07 6.83
C ILE A 179 1.77 10.12 7.12
N ARG A 180 2.68 9.79 8.03
CA ARG A 180 3.84 10.62 8.31
C ARG A 180 5.09 9.94 7.77
N LEU A 181 5.83 10.65 6.93
CA LEU A 181 7.15 10.24 6.47
C LEU A 181 8.21 11.10 7.17
N LEU A 182 9.24 10.45 7.68
CA LEU A 182 10.42 11.07 8.30
C LEU A 182 11.66 10.50 7.60
N TRP A 183 12.63 11.34 7.26
CA TRP A 183 13.87 10.89 6.66
C TRP A 183 15.10 11.62 7.23
N LYS A 184 16.25 10.96 7.12
CA LYS A 184 17.59 11.47 7.44
C LYS A 184 18.50 11.23 6.23
N GLY A 185 19.58 12.01 6.11
CA GLY A 185 20.53 11.92 4.99
C GLY A 185 20.30 12.95 3.88
N GLY A 186 19.30 13.82 4.00
CA GLY A 186 18.88 14.69 2.89
C GLY A 186 17.90 13.98 1.96
N GLY A 187 17.31 14.73 1.03
CA GLY A 187 16.28 14.23 0.12
C GLY A 187 15.12 15.21 -0.02
N LYS A 188 14.49 15.20 -1.19
CA LYS A 188 13.32 16.02 -1.52
C LYS A 188 12.15 15.13 -1.89
N ILE A 189 10.95 15.53 -1.52
CA ILE A 189 9.71 14.93 -1.98
C ILE A 189 9.18 15.78 -3.13
N GLU A 190 8.86 15.12 -4.22
CA GLU A 190 8.22 15.73 -5.38
C GLU A 190 6.93 14.98 -5.71
N GLN A 191 5.86 15.72 -5.97
CA GLN A 191 4.61 15.15 -6.49
C GLN A 191 4.73 15.05 -8.00
N LEU A 192 4.72 13.83 -8.54
CA LEU A 192 4.93 13.62 -9.98
C LEU A 192 3.64 13.51 -10.78
N ALA A 193 2.53 13.22 -10.12
CA ALA A 193 1.21 13.24 -10.75
C ALA A 193 0.10 13.28 -9.70
N LYS A 194 -1.11 13.63 -10.14
CA LYS A 194 -2.34 13.29 -9.43
C LYS A 194 -2.55 11.77 -9.56
N HIS A 195 -1.88 11.02 -8.67
CA HIS A 195 -2.08 9.59 -8.43
C HIS A 195 -1.84 8.62 -9.61
N LEU A 196 -0.83 8.84 -10.48
CA LEU A 196 -0.55 7.91 -11.59
C LEU A 196 0.14 6.58 -11.17
N PRO A 197 -0.11 5.49 -11.91
CA PRO A 197 0.63 4.24 -11.80
C PRO A 197 1.95 4.36 -12.57
N ARG A 198 3.09 4.40 -11.85
CA ARG A 198 4.45 4.72 -12.35
C ARG A 198 4.59 6.24 -12.46
N GLU A 199 5.44 6.96 -11.74
CA GLU A 199 6.73 6.75 -11.09
C GLU A 199 6.80 7.67 -9.85
N THR A 200 7.56 7.36 -8.77
CA THR A 200 8.00 8.37 -7.78
C THR A 200 9.46 8.40 -7.34
N VAL A 201 9.92 9.66 -7.20
CA VAL A 201 11.21 10.24 -6.82
C VAL A 201 11.24 10.52 -5.32
N GLY A 202 12.31 10.08 -4.67
CA GLY A 202 12.80 10.62 -3.40
C GLY A 202 14.29 10.35 -3.35
N GLN A 203 15.13 11.37 -3.53
CA GLN A 203 16.59 11.23 -3.51
C GLN A 203 17.05 10.72 -2.13
N TYR A 204 17.63 9.52 -2.09
CA TYR A 204 18.50 9.13 -0.99
C TYR A 204 19.87 9.79 -1.24
N LEU A 205 20.25 10.74 -0.39
CA LEU A 205 21.63 11.17 -0.26
C LEU A 205 22.18 10.42 0.95
N GLY A 206 23.25 9.66 0.74
CA GLY A 206 23.82 8.78 1.75
C GLY A 206 24.27 9.49 3.02
N GLU A 207 24.40 8.71 4.09
CA GLU A 207 25.06 9.12 5.33
C GLU A 207 26.49 9.61 5.00
N ALA A 208 26.77 10.88 5.29
CA ALA A 208 28.11 11.29 5.71
C ALA A 208 28.15 11.14 7.23
N GLU A 209 29.14 10.38 7.69
CA GLU A 209 29.55 10.02 9.06
C GLU A 209 28.82 10.67 10.24
#